data_AF-A0A1T5D660-F1
#
_entry.id   AF-A0A1T5D660-F1
#
_cell.length_a   1.000
_cell.length_b   1.000
_cell.length_c   1.000
_cell.angle_alpha   90.00
_cell.angle_beta   90.00
_cell.angle_gamma   90.00
#
_symmetry.space_group_name_H-M   'P 1'
#
loop_
_entity.id
_entity.type
_entity.pdbx_description
1 polymer ?
#
loop_
_entity_poly.entity_id
_entity_poly.type
_entity_poly.pdbx_seq_one_letter_code
_entity_poly.pdbx_strand_id
1 'polypeptide(L)' 'MHRKKINISTVLAGQRLGIKEIDEGIWLVSFMHYDLGYIDLEQKTLQTLDNPFGPRL' A
#
# COMPACT_ATOMS: atom_id res chain seq x y z
N MET A 1 -20.92 1.14 7.70
CA MET A 1 -19.59 0.58 7.34
C MET A 1 -18.62 0.85 8.48
N HIS A 2 -17.97 -0.16 9.02
CA HIS A 2 -16.95 0.01 10.06
C HIS A 2 -15.72 0.70 9.47
N ARG A 3 -15.19 1.73 10.13
CA ARG A 3 -13.98 2.42 9.71
C ARG A 3 -12.77 1.50 9.95
N LYS A 4 -12.24 0.86 8.90
CA LYS A 4 -10.99 0.10 8.98
C LYS A 4 -9.81 1.08 8.96
N LYS A 5 -8.93 1.01 9.97
CA LYS A 5 -7.67 1.77 10.00
C LYS A 5 -6.57 0.89 9.40
N ILE A 6 -5.90 1.40 8.37
CA ILE A 6 -4.76 0.73 7.72
C ILE A 6 -3.54 1.62 7.95
N ASN A 7 -2.47 1.05 8.48
CA ASN A 7 -1.20 1.75 8.65
C ASN A 7 -0.26 1.30 7.52
N ILE A 8 0.36 2.25 6.82
CA ILE A 8 1.26 1.95 5.69
C ILE A 8 2.71 2.16 6.14
N SER A 9 3.18 3.41 6.23
CA SER A 9 4.51 3.74 6.75
C SER A 9 4.61 5.22 7.11
N THR A 10 5.45 5.56 8.10
CA THR A 10 5.71 6.94 8.50
C THR A 10 6.51 7.73 7.46
N VAL A 11 7.31 7.06 6.64
CA VAL A 11 8.12 7.71 5.59
C VAL A 11 7.27 8.35 4.49
N LEU A 12 6.01 7.92 4.36
CA LEU A 12 5.03 8.41 3.39
C LEU A 12 4.10 9.48 3.99
N ALA A 13 4.35 9.93 5.23
CA ALA A 13 3.51 10.93 5.87
C ALA A 13 3.53 12.26 5.10
N GLY A 14 2.35 12.87 4.93
CA GLY A 14 2.19 14.11 4.18
C GLY A 14 2.25 13.97 2.65
N GLN A 15 2.48 12.76 2.13
CA GLN A 15 2.50 12.48 0.70
C GLN A 15 1.14 11.97 0.20
N ARG A 16 0.86 12.18 -1.09
CA ARG A 16 -0.32 11.61 -1.75
C ARG A 16 -0.04 10.17 -2.14
N LEU A 17 -0.83 9.24 -1.61
CA LEU A 17 -0.79 7.83 -2.00
C LEU A 17 -1.99 7.51 -2.89
N GLY A 18 -1.75 6.65 -3.88
CA GLY A 18 -2.82 5.97 -4.62
C GLY A 18 -3.30 4.77 -3.83
N ILE A 19 -4.61 4.66 -3.68
CA ILE A 19 -5.27 3.51 -3.06
C ILE A 19 -6.36 3.08 -4.03
N LYS A 20 -6.28 1.85 -4.53
CA LYS A 20 -7.21 1.34 -5.54
C LYS A 20 -7.60 -0.09 -5.21
N GLU A 21 -8.90 -0.36 -5.15
CA GLU A 21 -9.40 -1.73 -5.11
C GLU A 21 -9.17 -2.38 -6.48
N ILE A 22 -8.45 -3.49 -6.48
CA ILE A 22 -8.11 -4.24 -7.71
C ILE A 22 -8.81 -5.60 -7.76
N ASP A 23 -9.22 -6.11 -6.60
CA ASP A 23 -10.04 -7.30 -6.43
C ASP A 23 -10.83 -7.17 -5.12
N GLU A 24 -11.82 -8.03 -4.88
CA GLU A 24 -12.67 -7.98 -3.69
C GLU A 24 -11.82 -8.06 -2.40
N GLY A 25 -11.79 -6.96 -1.64
CA GLY A 25 -11.01 -6.90 -0.40
C GLY A 25 -9.48 -6.80 -0.61
N ILE A 26 -9.01 -6.70 -1.85
CA ILE A 26 -7.59 -6.52 -2.19
C ILE A 26 -7.35 -5.12 -2.77
N TRP A 27 -6.48 -4.36 -2.12
CA TRP A 27 -6.24 -2.96 -2.43
C TRP A 27 -4.79 -2.70 -2.77
N LEU A 28 -4.52 -2.20 -3.97
CA LEU A 28 -3.21 -1.73 -4.39
C LEU A 28 -2.88 -0.38 -3.75
N VAL A 29 -1.68 -0.28 -3.17
CA VAL A 29 -1.08 0.96 -2.69
C VAL A 29 0.00 1.40 -3.66
N SER A 30 -0.08 2.63 -4.15
CA SER A 30 0.91 3.22 -5.05
C SER A 30 1.40 4.57 -4.58
N PHE A 31 2.63 4.93 -4.96
CA PHE A 31 3.23 6.24 -4.72
C PHE A 31 4.01 6.68 -5.96
N MET A 32 3.71 7.88 -6.45
CA MET A 32 4.18 8.36 -7.76
C MET A 32 3.78 7.40 -8.90
N HIS A 33 4.76 6.76 -9.54
CA HIS A 33 4.59 5.80 -10.63
C HIS A 33 4.92 4.37 -10.19
N TYR A 34 5.09 4.15 -8.88
CA TYR A 34 5.47 2.86 -8.34
C TYR A 34 4.35 2.24 -7.53
N ASP A 35 4.17 0.95 -7.74
CA ASP A 35 3.33 0.11 -6.90
C ASP A 35 4.14 -0.33 -5.68
N LEU A 36 3.61 -0.06 -4.49
CA LEU A 36 4.28 -0.35 -3.22
C LEU A 36 3.87 -1.72 -2.66
N GLY A 37 2.66 -2.16 -2.95
CA GLY A 37 2.14 -3.40 -2.38
C GLY A 37 0.62 -3.49 -2.35
N TYR A 38 0.13 -4.59 -1.80
CA TYR A 38 -1.28 -4.92 -1.69
C TYR A 38 -1.71 -5.01 -0.23
N ILE A 39 -2.85 -4.42 0.10
CA ILE A 39 -3.54 -4.64 1.36
C ILE A 39 -4.59 -5.72 1.13
N ASP A 40 -4.49 -6.79 1.90
CA ASP A 40 -5.51 -7.82 1.97
C ASP A 40 -6.37 -7.59 3.22
N LEU A 41 -7.64 -7.24 3.02
CA LEU A 41 -8.58 -6.93 4.09
C LEU A 41 -9.13 -8.16 4.81
N GLU A 42 -9.07 -9.34 4.20
CA GLU A 42 -9.49 -10.61 4.78
C GLU A 42 -8.38 -11.15 5.68
N GLN A 43 -7.17 -11.26 5.12
CA GLN A 43 -5.97 -11.72 5.82
C GLN A 43 -5.41 -10.67 6.77
N LYS A 44 -5.80 -9.40 6.64
CA LYS A 44 -5.28 -8.25 7.39
C LYS A 44 -3.78 -8.08 7.23
N THR A 45 -3.27 -8.31 6.02
CA THR A 45 -1.85 -8.22 5.69
C THR A 45 -1.56 -7.10 4.71
N LEU A 46 -0.32 -6.62 4.73
CA LEU A 46 0.24 -5.74 3.70
C LEU A 46 1.37 -6.54 3.02
N GLN A 47 1.17 -6.89 1.75
CA GLN A 47 2.18 -7.56 0.94
C GLN A 47 2.98 -6.50 0.18
N THR A 48 4.27 -6.37 0.49
CA THR A 48 5.13 -5.37 -0.15
C THR A 48 5.69 -5.89 -1.47
N LEU A 49 5.76 -5.02 -2.47
CA LEU A 49 6.51 -5.25 -3.71
C LEU A 49 7.97 -4.81 -3.55
N ASP A 50 8.78 -5.06 -4.58
CA ASP A 50 10.17 -4.62 -4.61
C ASP A 50 10.27 -3.12 -4.36
N ASN A 51 11.10 -2.74 -3.39
CA ASN A 51 11.23 -1.36 -2.97
C ASN A 51 11.99 -0.54 -4.05
N PRO A 52 11.32 0.38 -4.77
CA PRO A 52 11.96 1.16 -5.83
C PRO A 52 12.92 2.23 -5.27
N PHE A 53 12.89 2.49 -3.96
CA PHE A 53 13.71 3.46 -3.24
C PHE A 53 14.83 2.81 -2.44
N GLY A 54 14.97 1.48 -2.52
CA GLY A 54 16.09 0.78 -1.89
C GLY A 54 17.44 1.22 -2.45
N PRO A 55 18.54 0.99 -1.71
CA PRO A 55 19.87 1.20 -2.26
C PRO A 55 20.01 0.37 -3.54
N ARG A 56 20.39 1.03 -4.64
CA ARG A 56 20.79 0.34 -5.87
C ARG A 56 22.18 -0.23 -5.63
N LEU A 57 22.31 -1.55 -5.69
CA LEU A 57 23.61 -2.23 -5.67
C LEU A 57 24.32 -2.07 -7.02
#